data_AF-A0A7X9A229-F1
#
_entry.id   AF-A0A7X9A229-F1
#
_cell.length_a   1.000
_cell.length_b   1.000
_cell.length_c   1.000
_cell.angle_alpha   90.00
_cell.angle_beta   90.00
_cell.angle_gamma   90.00
#
_symmetry.space_group_name_H-M   'P 1'
#
loop_
_entity.id
_entity.type
_entity.pdbx_description
1 polymer ?
#
loop_
_entity_poly.entity_id
_entity_poly.type
_entity_poly.pdbx_seq_one_letter_code
_entity_poly.pdbx_strand_id
1 'polypeptide(L)' 'MNKVEIQPFQLAKKHKCNCCDRLERIERRLVLWHENQVVGDLELCEQCLMAMLNIINGQEEIIEEWEFQKGGMSNG' A
#
# COMPACT_ATOMS: atom_id res chain seq x y z
N MET A 1 4.15 11.39 14.32
CA MET A 1 2.95 10.52 14.27
C MET A 1 2.77 10.01 12.85
N ASN A 2 2.63 8.70 12.69
CA ASN A 2 2.38 8.08 11.39
C ASN A 2 0.88 8.00 11.15
N LYS A 3 0.43 8.34 9.95
CA LYS A 3 -0.97 8.15 9.55
C LYS A 3 -1.05 7.80 8.07
N VAL A 4 -2.17 7.19 7.69
CA VAL A 4 -2.53 6.95 6.29
C VAL A 4 -3.80 7.71 5.94
N GLU A 5 -3.93 8.11 4.69
CA GLU A 5 -5.11 8.82 4.19
C GLU A 5 -5.47 8.31 2.80
N ILE A 6 -6.76 8.11 2.54
CA ILE A 6 -7.24 7.74 1.20
C ILE A 6 -7.59 9.01 0.43
N GLN A 7 -6.97 9.20 -0.73
CA GLN A 7 -7.29 10.31 -1.63
C GLN A 7 -7.82 9.80 -2.97
N PRO A 8 -9.01 10.23 -3.41
CA PRO A 8 -9.51 9.91 -4.74
C PRO A 8 -8.75 10.69 -5.81
N PHE A 9 -8.54 10.07 -6.98
CA PHE A 9 -8.12 10.80 -8.17
C PHE A 9 -9.32 11.53 -8.79
N GLN A 10 -9.06 12.68 -9.42
CA GLN A 10 -10.08 13.40 -10.18
C GLN A 10 -10.62 12.59 -11.37
N LEU A 11 -9.74 11.81 -11.99
CA LEU A 11 -10.09 10.84 -13.04
C LEU A 11 -9.46 9.50 -12.69
N ALA A 12 -10.24 8.43 -12.74
CA ALA A 12 -9.71 7.09 -12.63
C ALA A 12 -8.73 6.82 -13.79
N LYS A 13 -7.63 6.14 -13.50
CA LYS A 13 -6.58 5.83 -14.48
C LYS A 13 -6.32 4.34 -14.59
N LYS A 14 -5.91 3.89 -15.77
CA LYS A 14 -5.41 2.51 -15.95
C LYS A 14 -3.93 2.49 -15.58
N HIS A 15 -3.58 1.87 -14.46
CA HIS A 15 -2.21 1.85 -13.94
C HIS A 15 -1.88 0.51 -13.28
N LYS A 16 -0.60 0.20 -13.12
CA LYS A 16 -0.17 -1.01 -12.40
C LYS A 16 -0.38 -0.80 -10.91
N CYS A 17 -1.09 -1.71 -10.26
CA CYS A 17 -1.21 -1.72 -8.81
C CYS A 17 0.17 -1.90 -8.16
N ASN A 18 0.55 -1.05 -7.21
CA ASN A 18 1.84 -1.18 -6.53
C ASN A 18 1.96 -2.44 -5.65
N CYS A 19 0.85 -3.11 -5.34
CA CYS A 19 0.85 -4.32 -4.51
C CYS A 19 0.85 -5.62 -5.32
N CYS A 20 -0.03 -5.74 -6.33
CA CYS A 20 -0.18 -7.00 -7.09
C CYS A 20 0.32 -6.93 -8.54
N ASP A 21 0.92 -5.80 -8.95
CA ASP A 21 1.47 -5.53 -10.29
C ASP A 21 0.51 -5.67 -11.48
N ARG A 22 -0.76 -5.99 -11.23
CA ARG A 22 -1.81 -6.08 -12.25
C ARG A 22 -2.16 -4.70 -12.78
N LEU A 23 -2.36 -4.63 -14.09
CA LEU A 23 -2.81 -3.42 -14.77
C LEU A 23 -4.32 -3.28 -14.63
N GLU A 24 -4.74 -2.41 -13.72
CA GLU A 24 -6.14 -2.26 -13.30
C GLU A 24 -6.60 -0.80 -13.38
N ARG A 25 -7.91 -0.59 -13.19
CA ARG A 25 -8.45 0.76 -12.96
C ARG A 25 -8.16 1.17 -11.51
N ILE A 26 -7.45 2.29 -11.35
CA ILE A 26 -7.10 2.88 -10.06
C ILE A 26 -7.89 4.17 -9.87
N GLU A 27 -8.68 4.23 -8.80
CA GLU A 27 -9.56 5.37 -8.49
C GLU A 27 -9.05 6.19 -7.30
N ARG A 28 -8.21 5.62 -6.45
CA ARG A 28 -7.75 6.21 -5.20
C ARG A 28 -6.29 5.84 -4.96
N ARG A 29 -5.62 6.62 -4.11
CA ARG A 29 -4.29 6.33 -3.58
C ARG A 29 -4.31 6.34 -2.06
N LEU A 30 -3.42 5.55 -1.47
CA LEU A 30 -3.15 5.57 -0.03
C LEU A 30 -1.92 6.46 0.22
N VAL A 31 -2.13 7.62 0.82
CA VAL A 31 -1.09 8.59 1.14
C VAL A 31 -0.48 8.28 2.50
N LEU A 32 0.85 8.21 2.55
CA LEU A 32 1.63 7.91 3.74
C LEU A 32 2.17 9.21 4.35
N TRP A 33 1.93 9.41 5.64
CA TRP A 33 2.36 10.60 6.37
C TRP A 33 3.28 10.25 7.54
N HIS A 34 4.33 11.06 7.71
CA HIS A 34 5.20 11.06 8.88
C HIS A 34 5.35 12.49 9.39
N GLU A 35 4.98 12.75 10.65
CA GLU A 35 5.14 14.09 11.28
C GLU A 35 4.54 15.24 10.45
N ASN A 36 3.35 15.02 9.89
CA ASN A 36 2.63 15.95 9.01
C ASN A 36 3.29 16.22 7.64
N GLN A 37 4.31 15.45 7.27
CA GLN A 37 4.88 15.44 5.93
C GLN A 37 4.40 14.22 5.16
N VAL A 38 4.09 14.41 3.88
CA VAL A 38 3.84 13.29 2.97
C VAL A 38 5.17 12.65 2.63
N VAL A 39 5.32 11.37 2.93
CA VAL A 39 6.53 10.58 2.64
C VAL A 39 6.37 9.67 1.43
N GLY A 40 5.15 9.52 0.92
CA GLY A 40 4.86 8.78 -0.31
C GLY A 40 3.38 8.46 -0.48
N ASP A 41 3.06 7.79 -1.56
CA ASP A 41 1.73 7.26 -1.84
C ASP A 41 1.78 5.91 -2.55
N LEU A 42 0.72 5.12 -2.36
CA LEU A 42 0.51 3.84 -3.03
C LEU A 42 -0.74 3.89 -3.89
N GLU A 43 -0.59 3.55 -5.16
CA GLU A 43 -1.65 3.38 -6.13
C GLU A 43 -2.09 1.92 -6.16
N LEU A 44 -3.20 1.65 -5.49
CA LEU A 44 -3.69 0.30 -5.27
C LEU A 44 -4.99 0.06 -6.03
N CYS A 45 -5.14 -1.12 -6.63
CA CYS A 45 -6.46 -1.55 -7.10
C CYS A 45 -7.39 -1.72 -5.89
N GLU A 46 -8.71 -1.71 -6.13
CA GLU A 46 -9.71 -1.75 -5.07
C GLU A 46 -9.49 -2.90 -4.08
N GLN A 47 -9.21 -4.10 -4.59
CA GLN A 47 -8.96 -5.30 -3.77
C GLN A 47 -7.74 -5.13 -2.85
N CYS A 48 -6.62 -4.64 -3.38
CA CYS A 48 -5.40 -4.42 -2.61
C CYS A 48 -5.56 -3.26 -1.61
N LEU A 49 -6.31 -2.21 -1.97
CA LEU A 49 -6.60 -1.11 -1.05
C LEU A 49 -7.40 -1.60 0.15
N MET A 50 -8.44 -2.41 -0.08
CA MET A 50 -9.26 -2.98 0.99
C MET A 50 -8.44 -3.89 1.91
N ALA A 51 -7.60 -4.77 1.34
CA ALA A 51 -6.71 -5.62 2.14
C ALA A 51 -5.76 -4.79 3.02
N MET A 52 -5.14 -3.75 2.46
CA MET A 52 -4.26 -2.85 3.22
C MET A 52 -5.00 -2.13 4.36
N LEU A 53 -6.23 -1.68 4.12
CA LEU A 53 -7.04 -1.03 5.16
C LEU A 53 -7.41 -1.99 6.28
N ASN A 54 -7.76 -3.24 5.96
CA ASN A 54 -8.04 -4.25 6.98
C ASN A 54 -6.80 -4.50 7.86
N ILE A 55 -5.61 -4.63 7.26
CA ILE A 55 -4.35 -4.77 7.99
C ILE A 55 -4.10 -3.54 8.90
N ILE A 56 -4.21 -2.32 8.36
CA ILE A 56 -3.99 -1.08 9.11
C ILE A 56 -4.98 -0.92 10.27
N ASN A 57 -6.23 -1.34 10.07
CA ASN A 57 -7.27 -1.30 11.09
C ASN A 57 -7.18 -2.46 12.10
N GLY A 58 -6.17 -3.34 11.99
CA GLY A 58 -6.00 -4.48 12.87
C GLY A 58 -7.06 -5.57 12.69
N GLN A 59 -7.69 -5.64 11.52
CA GLN A 59 -8.69 -6.65 11.17
C GLN A 59 -8.06 -7.92 10.58
N GLU A 60 -6.76 -7.88 10.26
CA GLU A 60 -5.97 -9.01 9.76
C GLU A 60 -4.76 -9.21 10.67
N GLU A 61 -4.29 -10.45 10.78
CA GLU A 61 -3.07 -10.81 11.51
C GLU A 61 -1.86 -10.85 10.57
N ILE A 62 -0.76 -10.21 10.97
CA ILE A 62 0.52 -10.31 10.25
C ILE A 62 1.18 -11.63 10.67
N ILE A 63 1.18 -12.61 9.78
CA ILE A 63 1.77 -13.93 10.03
C ILE A 63 3.28 -13.98 9.75
N GLU A 64 3.79 -13.08 8.91
CA GLU A 64 5.19 -13.03 8.51
C GLU A 64 5.56 -11.59 8.10
N GLU A 65 6.73 -11.13 8.55
CA GLU A 65 7.31 -9.83 8.19
C GLU A 65 8.71 -10.04 7.62
N TRP A 66 9.00 -9.39 6.50
CA TRP A 66 10.30 -9.49 5.84
C TRP A 66 11.15 -8.24 6.10
N GLU A 67 12.29 -8.43 6.76
CA GLU A 67 13.28 -7.38 6.95
C GLU A 67 14.25 -7.34 5.76
N PHE A 68 13.95 -6.53 4.76
CA PHE A 68 14.81 -6.36 3.56
C PHE A 68 16.20 -5.81 3.88
N GLN A 69 16.40 -5.16 5.03
CA GLN A 69 17.70 -4.60 5.43
C GLN A 69 18.75 -5.64 5.82
N LYS A 70 18.36 -6.90 6.09
CA LYS A 70 19.30 -7.94 6.51
C LYS A 70 19.98 -8.68 5.35
N GLY A 71 19.61 -8.40 4.10
CA GLY A 71 20.03 -9.19 2.95
C GLY A 71 19.39 -10.58 3.02
N GLY A 72 18.67 -10.99 1.97
CA GLY A 72 18.02 -12.29 1.96
C GLY A 72 19.02 -13.42 2.25
N MET A 73 18.67 -14.32 3.17
CA MET A 73 19.30 -15.64 3.19
C MET A 73 19.10 -16.26 1.81
N SER A 74 20.20 -16.35 1.06
CA SER A 74 20.25 -17.12 -0.17
C SER A 74 20.00 -18.58 0.18
N ASN A 75 18.76 -19.05 0.05
CA ASN A 75 18.48 -20.47 -0.05
C ASN A 75 18.86 -20.89 -1.47
N GLY A 76 20.13 -21.23 -1.64
CA GLY A 76 20.62 -21.96 -2.82
C GLY A 76 20.16 -23.40 -2.81
#